data_AF-A0AAJ2U5Z1-F1
#
_entry.id   AF-A0AAJ2U5Z1-F1
#
_cell.length_a   1.000
_cell.length_b   1.000
_cell.length_c   1.000
_cell.angle_alpha   90.00
_cell.angle_beta   90.00
_cell.angle_gamma   90.00
#
_symmetry.space_group_name_H-M   'P 1'
#
loop_
_entity.id
_entity.type
_entity.pdbx_description
1 polymer ?
#
loop_
_entity_poly.entity_id
_entity_poly.type
_entity_poly.pdbx_seq_one_letter_code
_entity_poly.pdbx_strand_id
1 'polypeptide(L)'
;KEILNVLNQYFGEAEIIGHSTAQFFCGCSKDMFFGLLHSIDKSELKEYVQSGTPIKSTCKICGRNYLFYTEEIKPYLEESNG
;
A
#
# COMPACT_ATOMS: atom_id res chain seq x y z
N LYS A 1 26.42 5.22 -20.69
CA LYS A 1 26.62 5.98 -21.94
C LYS A 1 25.33 6.65 -22.43
N GLU A 2 24.14 6.11 -22.13
CA GLU A 2 22.87 6.66 -22.61
C GLU A 2 22.49 8.03 -22.01
N ILE A 3 22.65 8.23 -20.70
CA ILE A 3 22.31 9.51 -20.03
C ILE A 3 23.12 10.69 -20.58
N LEU A 4 24.45 10.55 -20.72
CA LEU A 4 25.30 11.61 -21.29
C LEU A 4 24.90 11.96 -22.73
N ASN A 5 24.54 10.97 -23.55
CA ASN A 5 24.09 11.22 -24.90
C ASN A 5 22.78 12.02 -24.92
N VAL A 6 21.82 11.67 -24.06
CA VAL A 6 20.56 12.42 -23.90
C VAL A 6 20.85 13.85 -23.41
N LEU A 7 21.68 14.01 -22.39
CA LEU A 7 22.05 15.33 -21.87
C LEU A 7 22.70 16.18 -22.97
N ASN A 8 23.67 15.62 -23.70
CA ASN A 8 24.37 16.33 -24.75
C ASN A 8 23.49 16.72 -25.93
N GLN A 9 22.47 15.91 -26.23
CA GLN A 9 21.49 16.22 -27.27
C GLN A 9 20.64 17.46 -26.94
N TYR A 10 20.24 17.63 -25.67
CA TYR A 10 19.33 18.71 -25.27
C TYR A 10 20.04 19.96 -24.73
N PHE A 11 21.24 19.82 -24.17
CA PHE A 11 21.90 20.88 -23.41
C PHE A 11 23.31 21.24 -23.91
N GLY A 12 23.85 20.56 -24.94
CA GLY A 12 25.23 20.74 -25.38
C GLY A 12 26.22 19.97 -24.49
N GLU A 13 27.51 20.28 -24.54
CA GLU A 13 28.53 19.51 -23.78
C GLU A 13 28.28 19.57 -22.27
N ALA A 14 27.90 18.42 -21.68
CA ALA A 14 27.58 18.28 -20.28
C ALA A 14 28.62 17.44 -19.52
N GLU A 15 28.92 17.84 -18.29
CA GLU A 15 29.77 17.13 -17.34
C GLU A 15 28.93 16.56 -16.19
N ILE A 16 29.16 15.29 -15.83
CA ILE A 16 28.53 14.69 -14.65
C ILE A 16 29.39 14.96 -13.43
N ILE A 17 28.87 15.77 -12.51
CA ILE A 17 29.56 16.14 -11.25
C ILE A 17 29.27 15.20 -10.07
N GLY A 18 28.33 14.25 -10.23
CA GLY A 18 27.96 13.34 -9.15
C GLY A 18 26.82 12.39 -9.52
N HIS A 19 26.63 11.38 -8.68
CA HIS A 19 25.58 10.39 -8.82
C HIS A 19 24.84 10.22 -7.49
N SER A 20 23.52 10.04 -7.58
CA SER A 20 22.69 9.63 -6.46
C SER A 20 21.77 8.51 -6.92
N THR A 21 21.55 7.53 -6.06
CA THR A 21 20.62 6.44 -6.35
C THR A 21 19.19 6.94 -6.17
N ALA A 22 18.40 6.85 -7.24
CA ALA A 22 16.96 7.02 -7.15
C ALA A 22 16.30 5.67 -6.92
N GLN A 23 15.35 5.60 -5.97
CA GLN A 23 14.52 4.43 -5.76
C GLN A 23 13.08 4.84 -5.46
N PHE A 24 12.14 4.01 -5.87
CA PHE A 24 10.75 4.17 -5.46
C PHE A 24 10.58 3.71 -4.00
N PHE A 25 9.95 4.53 -3.16
CA PHE A 25 9.63 4.20 -1.78
C PHE A 25 8.16 4.47 -1.48
N CYS A 26 7.51 3.51 -0.82
CA CYS A 26 6.16 3.66 -0.29
C CYS A 26 6.14 3.21 1.16
N GLY A 27 5.73 4.11 2.06
CA GLY A 27 5.66 3.88 3.50
C GLY A 27 4.37 3.19 3.99
N CYS A 28 3.56 2.61 3.09
CA CYS A 28 2.32 1.96 3.55
C CYS A 28 2.63 0.72 4.40
N SER A 29 1.84 0.54 5.46
CA SER A 29 1.81 -0.64 6.32
C SER A 29 0.41 -1.23 6.35
N LYS A 30 0.27 -2.41 6.96
CA LYS A 30 -1.04 -3.04 7.18
C LYS A 30 -1.93 -2.17 8.08
N ASP A 31 -1.33 -1.53 9.07
CA ASP A 31 -2.04 -0.73 10.07
C ASP A 31 -2.78 0.47 9.46
N MET A 32 -2.21 1.07 8.42
CA MET A 32 -2.83 2.17 7.69
C MET A 32 -4.16 1.78 7.04
N PHE A 33 -4.40 0.48 6.83
CA PHE A 33 -5.62 -0.03 6.21
C PHE A 33 -6.62 -0.59 7.22
N PHE A 34 -6.36 -0.55 8.54
CA PHE A 34 -7.36 -0.94 9.54
C PHE A 34 -8.61 -0.04 9.51
N GLY A 35 -8.45 1.24 9.15
CA GLY A 35 -9.58 2.15 8.92
C GLY A 35 -10.58 1.66 7.86
N LEU A 36 -10.13 0.82 6.92
CA LEU A 36 -11.02 0.17 5.94
C LEU A 36 -12.01 -0.77 6.64
N LEU A 37 -11.59 -1.48 7.69
CA LEU A 37 -12.47 -2.43 8.38
C LEU A 37 -13.65 -1.72 9.06
N HIS A 38 -13.42 -0.52 9.60
CA HIS A 38 -14.52 0.31 10.16
C HIS A 38 -15.50 0.81 9.11
N SER A 39 -15.10 0.87 7.83
CA SER A 39 -15.97 1.32 6.73
C SER A 39 -16.82 0.21 6.13
N ILE A 40 -16.57 -1.05 6.50
CA ILE A 40 -17.32 -2.21 6.04
C ILE A 40 -18.48 -2.48 7.00
N ASP A 41 -19.64 -2.84 6.45
CA ASP A 41 -20.81 -3.16 7.27
C ASP A 41 -20.56 -4.36 8.18
N LYS A 42 -21.04 -4.30 9.43
CA LYS A 42 -20.83 -5.35 10.44
C LYS A 42 -21.38 -6.71 10.01
N SER A 43 -22.45 -6.75 9.22
CA SER A 43 -22.98 -8.00 8.65
C SER A 43 -21.98 -8.62 7.67
N GLU A 44 -21.35 -7.81 6.81
CA GLU A 44 -20.36 -8.26 5.85
C GLU A 44 -19.09 -8.77 6.58
N LEU A 45 -18.62 -8.03 7.59
CA LEU A 45 -17.51 -8.49 8.45
C LEU A 45 -17.80 -9.85 9.13
N LYS A 46 -19.04 -10.08 9.56
CA LYS A 46 -19.46 -11.38 10.12
C LYS A 46 -19.39 -12.50 9.08
N GLU A 47 -19.74 -12.24 7.83
CA GLU A 47 -19.62 -13.23 6.74
C GLU A 47 -18.16 -13.59 6.45
N TYR A 48 -17.24 -12.63 6.45
CA TYR A 48 -15.80 -12.90 6.33
C TYR A 48 -15.29 -13.76 7.49
N VAL A 49 -15.72 -13.47 8.72
CA VAL A 49 -15.35 -14.26 9.90
C VAL A 49 -15.92 -15.69 9.84
N GLN A 50 -17.19 -15.86 9.47
CA GLN A 50 -17.85 -17.17 9.39
C GLN A 50 -17.31 -18.04 8.26
N SER A 51 -17.04 -17.44 7.09
CA SER A 51 -16.48 -18.14 5.94
C SER A 51 -14.99 -18.42 6.08
N GLY A 52 -14.29 -17.74 7.00
CA GLY A 52 -12.83 -17.78 7.12
C GLY A 52 -12.12 -17.11 5.94
N THR A 53 -12.84 -16.33 5.13
CA THR A 53 -12.26 -15.64 3.98
C THR A 53 -11.59 -14.35 4.42
N PRO A 54 -10.30 -14.11 4.09
CA PRO A 54 -9.64 -12.86 4.46
C PRO A 54 -10.11 -11.69 3.59
N ILE A 55 -10.16 -10.50 4.18
CA ILE A 55 -10.40 -9.26 3.44
C ILE A 55 -9.08 -8.82 2.80
N LYS A 56 -9.09 -8.62 1.48
CA LYS A 56 -7.90 -8.16 0.73
C LYS A 56 -7.98 -6.67 0.45
N SER A 57 -6.98 -5.92 0.91
CA SER A 57 -6.75 -4.53 0.55
C SER A 57 -5.49 -4.38 -0.30
N THR A 58 -5.53 -3.52 -1.31
CA THR A 58 -4.40 -3.25 -2.20
C THR A 58 -4.02 -1.77 -2.13
N CYS A 59 -2.77 -1.48 -1.79
CA CYS A 59 -2.24 -0.12 -1.85
C CYS A 59 -2.22 0.37 -3.31
N LYS A 60 -2.94 1.46 -3.60
CA LYS A 60 -3.00 2.04 -4.95
C LYS A 60 -1.73 2.78 -5.38
N ILE A 61 -0.79 2.99 -4.45
CA ILE A 61 0.49 3.67 -4.72
C ILE A 61 1.57 2.65 -5.12
N CYS A 62 1.76 1.61 -4.32
CA CYS A 62 2.83 0.62 -4.55
C CYS A 62 2.36 -0.77 -4.98
N GLY A 63 1.04 -1.02 -5.01
CA GLY A 63 0.48 -2.31 -5.40
C GLY A 63 0.56 -3.43 -4.36
N ARG A 64 1.16 -3.18 -3.17
CA ARG A 64 1.21 -4.20 -2.10
C ARG A 64 -0.19 -4.61 -1.66
N ASN A 65 -0.36 -5.91 -1.41
CA ASN A 65 -1.59 -6.51 -0.91
C ASN A 65 -1.48 -6.78 0.59
N TYR A 66 -2.53 -6.45 1.33
CA TYR A 66 -2.68 -6.73 2.75
C TYR A 66 -3.93 -7.61 2.93
N LEU A 67 -3.78 -8.69 3.69
CA LEU A 67 -4.86 -9.62 4.01
C LEU A 67 -5.21 -9.48 5.49
N PHE A 68 -6.47 -9.21 5.80
CA PHE A 68 -6.99 -9.20 7.17
C PHE A 68 -7.69 -10.52 7.43
N TYR A 69 -7.17 -11.29 8.37
CA TYR A 69 -7.73 -12.59 8.73
C TYR A 69 -8.75 -12.48 9.85
N THR A 70 -9.50 -13.55 10.08
CA THR A 70 -10.54 -13.65 11.10
C THR A 70 -10.12 -13.12 12.47
N GLU A 71 -8.92 -13.43 12.96
CA GLU A 71 -8.40 -12.94 14.24
C GLU A 71 -8.25 -11.41 14.29
N GLU A 72 -7.97 -10.79 13.15
CA GLU A 72 -7.81 -9.34 13.01
C GLU A 72 -9.14 -8.65 12.77
N ILE A 73 -10.16 -9.36 12.27
CA ILE A 73 -11.49 -8.80 12.00
C ILE A 73 -12.39 -8.85 13.25
N LYS A 74 -12.29 -9.90 14.07
CA LYS A 74 -13.12 -10.10 15.28
C LYS A 74 -13.22 -8.87 16.20
N PRO A 75 -12.12 -8.14 16.53
CA PRO A 75 -12.20 -6.99 17.43
C PRO A 75 -13.16 -5.90 16.92
N TYR A 76 -13.24 -5.70 15.61
CA TYR A 76 -14.10 -4.68 14.99
C TYR A 76 -15.60 -5.02 15.01
N LEU A 77 -15.96 -6.28 15.31
CA LEU A 77 -17.35 -6.67 15.55
C LEU A 77 -17.83 -6.32 16.96
N GLU A 78 -16.91 -6.28 17.93
CA GLU A 78 -17.18 -6.08 19.36
C GLU A 78 -17.21 -4.61 19.77
N GLU A 79 -16.58 -3.71 18.99
CA GLU A 79 -16.54 -2.25 19.23
C GLU A 79 -17.90 -1.52 19.04
N SER A 80 -19.02 -2.23 19.14
CA SER A 80 -20.39 -1.71 18.97
C SER A 80 -21.03 -1.13 20.23
N ASN A 81 -20.26 -0.84 21.28
CA ASN A 81 -20.74 -0.12 22.47
C ASN A 81 -19.93 1.17 22.65
N GLY A 82 -20.31 2.19 21.88
CA GLY A 82 -19.79 3.56 21.93
C GLY A 82 -20.67 4.48 21.11
#